data_AF-A0A9C8FXL3-F1
#
_entry.id   AF-A0A9C8FXL3-F1
#
_cell.length_a   1.000
_cell.length_b   1.000
_cell.length_c   1.000
_cell.angle_alpha   90.00
_cell.angle_beta   90.00
_cell.angle_gamma   90.00
#
_symmetry.space_group_name_H-M   'P 1'
#
loop_
_entity.id
_entity.type
_entity.pdbx_description
1 polymer ?
#
loop_
_entity_poly.entity_id
_entity_poly.type
_entity_poly.pdbx_seq_one_letter_code
_entity_poly.pdbx_strand_id
1 'polypeptide(L)'
;MNMEDELARADSLIATGMYNEAIELLNRILQYDLDSPEAIWRIGVAFTENKDPRRAVKALEYFFRFDPYHPQALEAYGCAQFKLGNYRRAQDYLELAEKSLPESSSIKRNLGVVYNQIGRKEESLEKFKASYELNPEDYRTEYALAMAYIYFHRYYEAGMLLERMLSQQLPTDFHSLADESYRWVQHRLSGPGEKDTNDE
;
A
#
# COMPACT_ATOMS: atom_id res chain seq x y z
N MET A 1 -8.08 -34.38 -1.44
CA MET A 1 -7.34 -33.11 -1.54
C MET A 1 -8.21 -32.08 -0.86
N ASN A 2 -7.74 -31.47 0.23
CA ASN A 2 -8.55 -30.51 0.96
C ASN A 2 -8.27 -29.11 0.40
N MET A 3 -9.22 -28.59 -0.37
CA MET A 3 -9.05 -27.33 -1.10
C MET A 3 -8.93 -26.13 -0.15
N GLU A 4 -9.56 -26.20 1.03
CA GLU A 4 -9.43 -25.18 2.08
C GLU A 4 -7.99 -25.11 2.62
N ASP A 5 -7.35 -26.26 2.86
CA ASP A 5 -5.97 -26.31 3.35
C ASP A 5 -4.99 -25.73 2.31
N GLU A 6 -5.24 -25.96 1.02
CA GLU A 6 -4.41 -25.41 -0.06
C GLU A 6 -4.60 -23.90 -0.22
N LEU A 7 -5.82 -23.38 -0.08
CA LEU A 7 -6.09 -21.94 -0.08
C LEU A 7 -5.43 -21.25 1.11
N ALA A 8 -5.54 -21.82 2.31
CA ALA A 8 -4.87 -21.30 3.50
C ALA A 8 -3.34 -21.29 3.36
N ARG A 9 -2.78 -22.33 2.72
CA ARG A 9 -1.36 -22.37 2.38
C ARG A 9 -0.99 -21.30 1.35
N ALA A 10 -1.82 -21.06 0.34
CA ALA A 10 -1.60 -20.01 -0.63
C ALA A 10 -1.61 -18.62 0.03
N ASP A 11 -2.53 -18.38 0.97
CA ASP A 11 -2.58 -17.14 1.76
C ASP A 11 -1.30 -16.93 2.58
N SER A 12 -0.80 -18.00 3.21
CA SER A 12 0.47 -17.96 3.94
C SER A 12 1.64 -17.62 3.01
N LEU A 13 1.71 -18.23 1.82
CA LEU A 13 2.76 -17.94 0.82
C LEU A 13 2.70 -16.50 0.32
N ILE A 14 1.49 -15.94 0.12
CA ILE A 14 1.32 -14.52 -0.25
C ILE A 14 1.82 -13.62 0.89
N ALA A 15 1.44 -13.93 2.14
CA ALA A 15 1.84 -13.14 3.29
C ALA A 15 3.36 -13.14 3.53
N THR A 16 4.06 -14.23 3.21
CA THR A 16 5.51 -14.35 3.34
C THR A 16 6.29 -13.88 2.10
N GLY A 17 5.60 -13.36 1.07
CA GLY A 17 6.23 -12.84 -0.14
C GLY A 17 6.63 -13.91 -1.17
N MET A 18 6.22 -15.17 -0.95
CA MET A 18 6.50 -16.31 -1.82
C MET A 18 5.49 -16.39 -2.97
N TYR A 19 5.38 -15.30 -3.74
CA TYR A 19 4.29 -15.10 -4.70
C TYR A 19 4.28 -16.13 -5.84
N ASN A 20 5.45 -16.53 -6.35
CA ASN A 20 5.53 -17.54 -7.42
C ASN A 20 4.98 -18.89 -6.95
N GLU A 21 5.34 -19.32 -5.74
CA GLU A 21 4.86 -20.57 -5.15
C GLU A 21 3.35 -20.52 -4.85
N ALA A 22 2.86 -19.36 -4.39
CA ALA A 22 1.43 -19.14 -4.23
C ALA A 22 0.69 -19.29 -5.59
N ILE A 23 1.21 -18.66 -6.65
CA ILE A 23 0.63 -18.74 -7.99
C ILE A 23 0.63 -20.18 -8.52
N GLU A 24 1.73 -20.92 -8.34
CA GLU A 24 1.80 -22.33 -8.74
C GLU A 24 0.79 -23.21 -7.98
N LEU A 25 0.63 -23.00 -6.68
CA LEU A 25 -0.36 -23.70 -5.87
C LEU A 25 -1.79 -23.36 -6.33
N LEU A 26 -2.10 -22.09 -6.50
CA LEU A 26 -3.42 -21.63 -6.93
C LEU A 26 -3.75 -22.10 -8.35
N ASN A 27 -2.78 -22.15 -9.27
CA ASN A 27 -2.99 -22.72 -10.60
C ASN A 27 -3.28 -24.22 -10.56
N ARG A 28 -2.76 -24.97 -9.58
CA ARG A 28 -3.16 -26.37 -9.39
C ARG A 28 -4.60 -26.50 -8.92
N ILE A 29 -5.05 -25.61 -8.02
CA ILE A 29 -6.47 -25.54 -7.62
C ILE A 29 -7.35 -25.33 -8.87
N LEU A 30 -6.95 -24.41 -9.76
CA LEU A 30 -7.66 -24.16 -11.01
C LEU A 30 -7.64 -25.33 -12.01
N GLN A 31 -6.73 -26.30 -11.90
CA GLN A 31 -6.79 -27.52 -12.73
C GLN A 31 -7.94 -28.45 -12.34
N TYR A 32 -8.40 -28.38 -11.09
CA TYR A 32 -9.51 -29.18 -10.57
C TYR A 32 -10.83 -28.41 -10.59
N ASP A 33 -10.79 -27.11 -10.29
CA ASP A 33 -11.93 -26.20 -10.36
C ASP A 33 -11.54 -24.93 -11.13
N LEU A 34 -11.80 -24.95 -12.44
CA LEU A 34 -11.38 -23.92 -13.39
C LEU A 34 -11.90 -22.51 -13.07
N ASP A 35 -13.01 -22.42 -12.34
CA ASP A 35 -13.70 -21.16 -12.04
C ASP A 35 -13.73 -20.85 -10.54
N SER A 36 -12.88 -21.48 -9.72
CA SER A 36 -12.79 -21.21 -8.27
C SER A 36 -12.52 -19.72 -7.99
N PRO A 37 -13.53 -18.94 -7.52
CA PRO A 37 -13.36 -17.52 -7.28
C PRO A 37 -12.28 -17.25 -6.23
N GLU A 38 -12.20 -18.11 -5.22
CA GLU A 38 -11.22 -18.06 -4.14
C GLU A 38 -9.78 -18.13 -4.64
N ALA A 39 -9.52 -18.98 -5.65
CA ALA A 39 -8.20 -19.10 -6.24
C ALA A 39 -7.88 -17.90 -7.15
N ILE A 40 -8.85 -17.44 -7.94
CA ILE A 40 -8.67 -16.38 -8.94
C ILE A 40 -8.28 -15.05 -8.29
N TRP A 41 -8.98 -14.59 -7.25
CA TRP A 41 -8.64 -13.29 -6.64
C TRP A 41 -7.27 -13.33 -5.94
N ARG A 42 -6.93 -14.46 -5.31
CA ARG A 42 -5.61 -14.69 -4.69
C ARG A 42 -4.48 -14.67 -5.73
N ILE A 43 -4.71 -15.24 -6.90
CA ILE A 43 -3.78 -15.13 -8.04
C ILE A 43 -3.62 -13.66 -8.45
N GLY A 44 -4.72 -12.91 -8.50
CA GLY A 44 -4.71 -11.47 -8.75
C GLY A 44 -3.84 -10.68 -7.77
N VAL A 45 -4.00 -10.96 -6.46
CA VAL A 45 -3.18 -10.39 -5.39
C VAL A 45 -1.72 -10.77 -5.57
N ALA A 46 -1.43 -12.07 -5.74
CA ALA A 46 -0.07 -12.57 -5.89
C ALA A 46 0.63 -11.96 -7.11
N PHE A 47 -0.03 -11.85 -8.26
CA PHE A 47 0.54 -11.18 -9.44
C PHE A 47 0.79 -9.68 -9.22
N THR A 48 -0.10 -9.01 -8.47
CA THR A 48 0.06 -7.59 -8.14
C THR A 48 1.35 -7.38 -7.37
N GLU A 49 1.62 -8.22 -6.36
CA GLU A 49 2.81 -8.12 -5.53
C GLU A 49 4.07 -8.65 -6.22
N ASN A 50 3.94 -9.65 -7.10
CA ASN A 50 5.02 -10.23 -7.91
C ASN A 50 5.45 -9.36 -9.10
N LYS A 51 5.11 -8.07 -9.11
CA LYS A 51 5.47 -7.11 -10.16
C LYS A 51 4.99 -7.48 -11.58
N ASP A 52 3.92 -8.27 -11.70
CA ASP A 52 3.21 -8.52 -12.97
C ASP A 52 1.79 -7.93 -12.92
N PRO A 53 1.65 -6.60 -12.95
CA PRO A 53 0.34 -5.96 -12.82
C PRO A 53 -0.57 -6.23 -14.03
N ARG A 54 -0.03 -6.65 -15.19
CA ARG A 54 -0.84 -6.97 -16.37
C ARG A 54 -1.61 -8.27 -16.17
N ARG A 55 -0.96 -9.31 -15.62
CA ARG A 55 -1.65 -10.56 -15.30
C ARG A 55 -2.60 -10.39 -14.13
N ALA A 56 -2.23 -9.58 -13.13
CA ALA A 56 -3.11 -9.24 -12.02
C ALA A 56 -4.45 -8.64 -12.50
N VAL A 57 -4.39 -7.61 -13.35
CA VAL A 57 -5.59 -6.95 -13.91
C VAL A 57 -6.49 -7.96 -14.62
N LYS A 58 -5.94 -8.86 -15.44
CA LYS A 58 -6.73 -9.88 -16.15
C LYS A 58 -7.44 -10.84 -15.20
N ALA A 59 -6.72 -11.35 -14.19
CA ALA A 59 -7.30 -12.27 -13.21
C ALA A 59 -8.40 -11.59 -12.39
N LEU A 60 -8.18 -10.36 -11.96
CA LEU A 60 -9.14 -9.59 -11.14
C LEU A 60 -10.35 -9.13 -11.95
N GLU A 61 -10.20 -8.75 -13.22
CA GLU A 61 -11.34 -8.48 -14.11
C GLU A 61 -12.21 -9.71 -14.31
N TYR A 62 -11.60 -10.89 -14.38
CA TYR A 62 -12.35 -12.15 -14.41
C TYR A 62 -13.07 -12.39 -13.08
N PHE A 63 -12.38 -12.20 -11.95
CA PHE A 63 -12.94 -12.38 -10.61
C PHE A 63 -14.15 -11.47 -10.33
N PHE A 64 -14.14 -10.21 -10.80
CA PHE A 64 -15.25 -9.28 -10.56
C PHE A 64 -16.58 -9.71 -11.19
N ARG A 65 -16.60 -10.75 -12.05
CA ARG A 65 -17.83 -11.39 -12.51
C ARG A 65 -18.53 -12.20 -11.42
N PHE A 66 -17.79 -12.62 -10.40
CA PHE A 66 -18.28 -13.40 -9.26
C PHE A 66 -18.60 -12.50 -8.07
N ASP A 67 -17.66 -11.65 -7.67
CA ASP A 67 -17.85 -10.66 -6.60
C ASP A 67 -17.24 -9.30 -6.98
N PRO A 68 -18.05 -8.33 -7.41
CA PRO A 68 -17.57 -7.00 -7.80
C PRO A 68 -17.20 -6.09 -6.62
N TYR A 69 -17.53 -6.44 -5.38
CA TYR A 69 -17.32 -5.59 -4.21
C TYR A 69 -16.32 -6.16 -3.19
N HIS A 70 -15.63 -7.27 -3.53
CA HIS A 70 -14.63 -7.89 -2.68
C HIS A 70 -13.45 -6.94 -2.37
N PRO A 71 -13.22 -6.55 -1.10
CA PRO A 71 -12.30 -5.46 -0.79
C PRO A 71 -10.84 -5.77 -1.16
N GLN A 72 -10.36 -7.00 -0.96
CA GLN A 72 -8.98 -7.39 -1.27
C GLN A 72 -8.73 -7.41 -2.79
N ALA A 73 -9.70 -7.87 -3.59
CA ALA A 73 -9.59 -7.85 -5.05
C ALA A 73 -9.61 -6.41 -5.59
N LEU A 74 -10.50 -5.56 -5.05
CA LEU A 74 -10.56 -4.14 -5.41
C LEU A 74 -9.24 -3.42 -5.07
N GLU A 75 -8.69 -3.67 -3.89
CA GLU A 75 -7.40 -3.12 -3.47
C GLU A 75 -6.26 -3.56 -4.38
N ALA A 76 -6.14 -4.87 -4.65
CA ALA A 76 -5.13 -5.41 -5.54
C ALA A 76 -5.26 -4.85 -6.96
N TYR A 77 -6.49 -4.71 -7.45
CA TYR A 77 -6.74 -4.15 -8.77
C TYR A 77 -6.30 -2.69 -8.84
N GLY A 78 -6.67 -1.89 -7.85
CA GLY A 78 -6.25 -0.50 -7.75
C GLY A 78 -4.72 -0.36 -7.71
N CYS A 79 -4.05 -1.19 -6.93
CA CYS A 79 -2.58 -1.24 -6.87
C CYS A 79 -1.96 -1.65 -8.21
N ALA A 80 -2.52 -2.64 -8.90
CA ALA A 80 -2.06 -3.06 -10.22
C ALA A 80 -2.24 -1.95 -11.27
N GLN A 81 -3.38 -1.25 -11.25
CA GLN A 81 -3.63 -0.10 -12.13
C GLN A 81 -2.65 1.05 -11.85
N PHE A 82 -2.33 1.31 -10.58
CA PHE A 82 -1.30 2.29 -10.22
C PHE A 82 0.07 1.93 -10.81
N LYS A 83 0.49 0.65 -10.66
CA LYS A 83 1.76 0.14 -11.23
C LYS A 83 1.79 0.21 -12.77
N LEU A 84 0.62 0.24 -13.43
CA LEU A 84 0.49 0.44 -14.87
C LEU A 84 0.40 1.92 -15.30
N GLY A 85 0.41 2.87 -14.34
CA GLY A 85 0.28 4.30 -14.61
C GLY A 85 -1.16 4.80 -14.76
N ASN A 86 -2.17 3.94 -14.55
CA ASN A 86 -3.58 4.27 -14.70
C ASN A 86 -4.15 4.86 -13.40
N TYR A 87 -3.63 6.01 -12.97
CA TYR A 87 -3.88 6.56 -11.64
C TYR A 87 -5.36 6.86 -11.33
N ARG A 88 -6.14 7.29 -12.34
CA ARG A 88 -7.58 7.52 -12.15
C ARG A 88 -8.34 6.22 -11.87
N ARG A 89 -8.06 5.15 -12.62
CA ARG A 89 -8.65 3.82 -12.33
C ARG A 89 -8.19 3.28 -10.98
N ALA A 90 -6.94 3.51 -10.62
CA ALA A 90 -6.42 3.13 -9.31
C ALA A 90 -7.21 3.82 -8.18
N GLN A 91 -7.47 5.12 -8.33
CA GLN A 91 -8.31 5.89 -7.40
C GLN A 91 -9.71 5.29 -7.30
N ASP A 92 -10.42 5.15 -8.43
CA ASP A 92 -11.83 4.70 -8.44
C ASP A 92 -12.00 3.36 -7.71
N TYR A 93 -11.10 2.40 -7.96
CA TYR A 93 -11.17 1.06 -7.35
C TYR A 93 -10.73 1.04 -5.89
N LEU A 94 -9.76 1.85 -5.49
CA LEU A 94 -9.37 1.94 -4.09
C LEU A 94 -10.40 2.70 -3.25
N GLU A 95 -11.10 3.68 -3.81
CA GLU A 95 -12.24 4.34 -3.15
C GLU A 95 -13.41 3.35 -2.98
N LEU A 96 -13.62 2.46 -3.95
CA LEU A 96 -14.59 1.38 -3.82
C LEU A 96 -14.16 0.36 -2.76
N ALA A 97 -12.87 0.00 -2.72
CA ALA A 97 -12.32 -0.88 -1.70
C ALA A 97 -12.50 -0.29 -0.29
N GLU A 98 -12.28 1.01 -0.12
CA GLU A 98 -12.49 1.71 1.16
C GLU A 98 -13.98 1.71 1.57
N LYS A 99 -14.91 1.86 0.62
CA LYS A 99 -16.35 1.74 0.91
C LYS A 99 -16.71 0.33 1.36
N SER A 100 -16.11 -0.69 0.76
CA SER A 100 -16.33 -2.10 1.13
C SER A 100 -15.70 -2.47 2.48
N LEU A 101 -14.55 -1.89 2.82
CA LEU A 101 -13.83 -2.14 4.07
C LEU A 101 -13.25 -0.83 4.65
N PRO A 102 -14.06 -0.03 5.36
CA PRO A 102 -13.66 1.31 5.82
C PRO A 102 -12.49 1.34 6.80
N GLU A 103 -12.30 0.28 7.58
CA GLU A 103 -11.29 0.17 8.64
C GLU A 103 -10.01 -0.55 8.19
N SER A 104 -9.73 -0.57 6.87
CA SER A 104 -8.48 -1.13 6.35
C SER A 104 -7.37 -0.08 6.27
N SER A 105 -6.31 -0.27 7.05
CA SER A 105 -5.10 0.59 6.99
C SER A 105 -4.43 0.49 5.62
N SER A 106 -4.26 -0.71 5.05
CA SER A 106 -3.59 -0.89 3.76
C SER A 106 -4.30 -0.16 2.62
N ILE A 107 -5.64 -0.21 2.58
CA ILE A 107 -6.44 0.49 1.57
C ILE A 107 -6.26 2.00 1.72
N LYS A 108 -6.32 2.54 2.94
CA LYS A 108 -6.11 3.97 3.19
C LYS A 108 -4.70 4.42 2.80
N ARG A 109 -3.67 3.66 3.15
CA ARG A 109 -2.29 3.94 2.69
C ARG A 109 -2.22 3.98 1.17
N ASN A 110 -2.77 2.98 0.50
CA ASN A 110 -2.73 2.87 -0.96
C ASN A 110 -3.48 4.04 -1.62
N LEU A 111 -4.65 4.45 -1.09
CA LEU A 111 -5.33 5.68 -1.50
C LEU A 111 -4.47 6.93 -1.31
N GLY A 112 -3.79 7.03 -0.16
CA GLY A 112 -2.86 8.12 0.11
C GLY A 112 -1.75 8.23 -0.93
N VAL A 113 -1.19 7.09 -1.36
CA VAL A 113 -0.19 7.03 -2.45
C VAL A 113 -0.79 7.49 -3.77
N VAL A 114 -2.00 7.04 -4.12
CA VAL A 114 -2.66 7.46 -5.36
C VAL A 114 -2.94 8.96 -5.36
N TYR A 115 -3.50 9.49 -4.27
CA TYR A 115 -3.75 10.93 -4.11
C TYR A 115 -2.48 11.75 -4.20
N ASN A 116 -1.37 11.27 -3.62
CA ASN A 116 -0.08 11.92 -3.75
C ASN A 116 0.35 12.05 -5.22
N GLN A 117 0.21 10.96 -5.98
CA GLN A 117 0.62 10.86 -7.36
C GLN A 117 -0.19 11.75 -8.30
N ILE A 118 -1.48 11.94 -8.03
CA ILE A 118 -2.36 12.80 -8.82
C ILE A 118 -2.40 14.26 -8.32
N GLY A 119 -1.55 14.62 -7.36
CA GLY A 119 -1.39 15.99 -6.88
C GLY A 119 -2.38 16.44 -5.79
N ARG A 120 -3.21 15.54 -5.25
CA ARG A 120 -4.14 15.82 -4.15
C ARG A 120 -3.43 15.64 -2.81
N LYS A 121 -2.54 16.57 -2.47
CA LYS A 121 -1.57 16.42 -1.36
C LYS A 121 -2.23 16.44 0.02
N GLU A 122 -3.25 17.27 0.22
CA GLU A 122 -3.98 17.37 1.48
C GLU A 122 -4.73 16.07 1.78
N GLU A 123 -5.43 15.54 0.77
CA GLU A 123 -6.18 14.29 0.91
C GLU A 123 -5.26 13.09 1.07
N SER A 124 -4.10 13.12 0.41
CA SER A 124 -3.02 12.15 0.63
C SER A 124 -2.57 12.13 2.10
N LEU A 125 -2.32 13.31 2.68
CA LEU A 125 -1.95 13.43 4.10
C LEU A 125 -3.04 12.87 5.03
N GLU A 126 -4.31 13.21 4.80
CA GLU A 126 -5.42 12.71 5.62
C GLU A 126 -5.55 11.18 5.53
N LYS A 127 -5.38 10.60 4.34
CA LYS A 127 -5.38 9.13 4.18
C LYS A 127 -4.20 8.46 4.87
N PHE A 128 -3.00 9.04 4.84
CA PHE A 128 -1.86 8.51 5.56
C PHE A 128 -2.03 8.57 7.08
N LYS A 129 -2.58 9.68 7.61
CA LYS A 129 -2.91 9.78 9.05
C LYS A 129 -3.91 8.71 9.46
N ALA A 130 -5.02 8.58 8.74
CA ALA A 130 -6.04 7.58 9.05
C ALA A 130 -5.50 6.14 8.93
N SER A 131 -4.61 5.86 7.98
CA SER A 131 -3.91 4.58 7.90
C SER A 131 -3.04 4.32 9.13
N TYR A 132 -2.28 5.34 9.57
CA TYR A 132 -1.37 5.25 10.70
C TYR A 132 -2.11 5.08 12.03
N GLU A 133 -3.27 5.72 12.19
CA GLU A 133 -4.14 5.53 13.36
C GLU A 133 -4.63 4.08 13.49
N LEU A 134 -4.93 3.44 12.36
CA LEU A 134 -5.39 2.04 12.32
C LEU A 134 -4.25 1.03 12.50
N ASN A 135 -3.06 1.32 11.97
CA ASN A 135 -1.89 0.47 12.14
C ASN A 135 -0.60 1.31 12.28
N PRO A 136 -0.24 1.68 13.52
CA PRO A 136 0.97 2.46 13.78
C PRO A 136 2.29 1.68 13.61
N GLU A 137 2.25 0.37 13.33
CA GLU A 137 3.43 -0.49 13.14
C GLU A 137 3.77 -0.72 11.66
N ASP A 138 2.91 -0.27 10.73
CA ASP A 138 3.21 -0.33 9.31
C ASP A 138 4.25 0.74 8.93
N TYR A 139 5.52 0.34 8.92
CA TYR A 139 6.65 1.20 8.53
C TYR A 139 6.46 1.88 7.17
N ARG A 140 5.69 1.29 6.24
CA ARG A 140 5.40 1.91 4.93
C ARG A 140 4.48 3.11 5.09
N THR A 141 3.46 2.98 5.93
CA THR A 141 2.55 4.09 6.27
C THR A 141 3.30 5.15 7.07
N GLU A 142 4.08 4.74 8.07
CA GLU A 142 4.85 5.68 8.92
C GLU A 142 5.81 6.53 8.07
N TYR A 143 6.55 5.91 7.15
CA TYR A 143 7.42 6.64 6.21
C TYR A 143 6.63 7.57 5.28
N ALA A 144 5.54 7.09 4.67
CA ALA A 144 4.73 7.89 3.77
C ALA A 144 4.11 9.12 4.48
N LEU A 145 3.70 8.96 5.73
CA LEU A 145 3.20 10.05 6.56
C LEU A 145 4.30 11.05 6.91
N ALA A 146 5.50 10.59 7.28
CA ALA A 146 6.64 11.45 7.53
C ALA A 146 6.99 12.29 6.27
N MET A 147 6.95 11.67 5.10
CA MET A 147 7.18 12.36 3.83
C MET A 147 6.10 13.39 3.50
N ALA A 148 4.84 13.08 3.79
CA ALA A 148 3.76 14.05 3.67
C ALA A 148 3.98 15.24 4.63
N TYR A 149 4.42 15.00 5.87
CA TYR A 149 4.76 16.08 6.80
C TYR A 149 5.92 16.95 6.31
N ILE A 150 6.99 16.35 5.76
CA ILE A 150 8.08 17.12 5.15
C ILE A 150 7.56 18.03 4.02
N TYR A 151 6.69 17.52 3.15
CA TYR A 151 6.10 18.30 2.05
C TYR A 151 5.34 19.53 2.57
N PHE A 152 4.62 19.40 3.68
CA PHE A 152 3.88 20.49 4.31
C PHE A 152 4.72 21.31 5.32
N HIS A 153 6.05 21.17 5.30
CA HIS A 153 6.98 21.86 6.21
C HIS A 153 6.74 21.58 7.71
N ARG A 154 6.07 20.46 8.02
CA ARG A 154 5.79 19.99 9.39
C ARG A 154 6.97 19.14 9.88
N TYR A 155 8.12 19.79 10.00
CA TYR A 155 9.40 19.11 10.25
C TYR A 155 9.47 18.44 11.62
N TYR A 156 8.82 19.00 12.63
CA TYR A 156 8.81 18.43 13.97
C TYR A 156 8.10 17.07 13.98
N GLU A 157 6.88 17.00 13.43
CA GLU A 157 6.12 15.76 13.33
C GLU A 157 6.81 14.72 12.42
N ALA A 158 7.41 15.16 11.30
CA ALA A 158 8.21 14.28 10.46
C ALA A 158 9.41 13.70 11.23
N GLY A 159 10.12 14.53 11.99
CA GLY A 159 11.29 14.12 12.79
C GLY A 159 10.94 13.08 13.84
N MET A 160 9.83 13.27 14.56
CA MET A 160 9.35 12.29 15.55
C MET A 160 9.05 10.92 14.94
N LEU A 161 8.36 10.89 13.79
CA LEU A 161 8.07 9.62 13.10
C LEU A 161 9.34 8.94 12.60
N LEU A 162 10.25 9.70 11.99
CA LEU A 162 11.49 9.14 11.45
C LEU A 162 12.43 8.63 12.57
N GLU A 163 12.50 9.32 13.71
CA GLU A 163 13.23 8.84 14.88
C GLU A 163 12.64 7.53 15.41
N ARG A 164 11.31 7.49 15.56
CA ARG A 164 10.60 6.27 15.97
C ARG A 164 10.85 5.12 14.99
N MET A 165 10.78 5.36 13.69
CA MET A 165 11.10 4.37 12.66
C MET A 165 12.51 3.80 12.84
N LEU A 166 13.51 4.66 13.05
CA LEU A 166 14.92 4.24 13.18
C LEU A 166 15.22 3.44 14.46
N SER A 167 14.36 3.53 15.48
CA SER A 167 14.43 2.70 16.69
C SER A 167 13.89 1.28 16.51
N GLN A 168 13.22 1.00 15.40
CA GLN A 168 12.60 -0.30 15.10
C GLN A 168 13.46 -1.13 14.14
N GLN A 169 13.17 -2.43 14.08
CA GLN A 169 13.76 -3.29 13.06
C GLN A 169 13.08 -3.04 11.71
N LEU A 170 13.82 -2.48 10.75
CA LEU A 170 13.33 -2.14 9.42
C LEU A 170 14.04 -2.96 8.33
N PRO A 171 13.39 -3.18 7.17
CA PRO A 171 14.09 -3.56 5.96
C PRO A 171 15.20 -2.55 5.64
N THR A 172 16.34 -3.03 5.13
CA THR A 172 17.54 -2.20 4.88
C THR A 172 17.25 -0.96 4.02
N ASP A 173 16.42 -1.11 2.99
CA ASP A 173 16.04 -0.01 2.09
C ASP A 173 15.27 1.08 2.86
N PHE A 174 14.32 0.69 3.71
CA PHE A 174 13.54 1.63 4.52
C PHE A 174 14.37 2.27 5.63
N HIS A 175 15.29 1.53 6.24
CA HIS A 175 16.21 2.10 7.22
C HIS A 175 17.06 3.20 6.61
N SER A 176 17.62 2.96 5.41
CA SER A 176 18.45 3.94 4.69
C SER A 176 17.66 5.20 4.32
N LEU A 177 16.44 5.02 3.79
CA LEU A 177 15.54 6.13 3.45
C LEU A 177 15.14 6.96 4.68
N ALA A 178 14.85 6.30 5.81
CA ALA A 178 14.47 6.97 7.05
C ALA A 178 15.65 7.77 7.64
N ASP A 179 16.87 7.21 7.65
CA ASP A 179 18.07 7.88 8.18
C ASP A 179 18.43 9.12 7.37
N GLU A 180 18.40 9.04 6.03
CA GLU A 180 18.64 10.19 5.15
C GLU A 180 17.60 11.30 5.39
N SER A 181 16.32 10.92 5.40
CA SER A 181 15.21 11.85 5.63
C SER A 181 15.31 12.51 7.01
N TYR A 182 15.68 11.74 8.04
CA TYR A 182 15.83 12.23 9.41
C TYR A 182 16.94 13.27 9.51
N ARG A 183 18.12 13.00 8.96
CA ARG A 183 19.24 13.95 8.94
C ARG A 183 18.87 15.25 8.23
N TRP A 184 18.16 15.14 7.12
CA TRP A 184 17.68 16.31 6.38
C TRP A 184 16.72 17.16 7.24
N VAL A 185 15.78 16.51 7.94
CA VAL A 185 14.84 17.18 8.86
C VAL A 185 15.59 17.85 10.02
N GLN A 186 16.55 17.17 10.65
CA GLN A 186 17.32 17.72 11.77
C GLN A 186 18.12 18.97 11.36
N HIS A 187 18.69 18.98 10.16
CA HIS A 187 19.36 20.17 9.63
C HIS A 187 18.38 21.34 9.45
N ARG A 188 17.14 21.08 9.00
CA ARG A 188 16.09 22.12 8.88
C ARG A 188 15.64 22.67 10.24
N LEU A 189 15.53 21.82 11.25
CA LEU A 189 15.19 22.23 12.62
C LEU A 189 16.32 22.98 13.33
N SER A 190 17.58 22.68 13.01
CA SER A 190 18.77 23.26 13.64
C SER A 190 19.32 24.50 12.92
N GLY A 191 18.84 24.80 11.71
CA GLY A 191 19.22 26.01 10.97
C GLY A 191 18.75 27.27 11.70
N PRO A 192 19.39 28.45 11.46
CA PRO A 192 18.88 29.70 12.01
C PRO A 192 17.45 29.85 11.51
N GLY A 193 16.48 29.81 12.44
CA GLY A 193 15.07 29.87 12.10
C GLY A 193 14.84 30.99 11.09
N GLU A 194 14.07 30.70 10.05
CA GLU A 194 13.53 31.73 9.16
C GLU A 194 12.93 32.79 10.07
N LYS A 195 13.68 33.87 10.29
CA LYS A 195 13.11 35.11 10.77
C LYS A 195 12.12 35.46 9.68
N ASP A 196 10.84 35.42 10.03
CA ASP A 196 9.76 36.02 9.27
C ASP A 196 10.24 37.39 8.75
N THR A 197 10.69 37.44 7.50
CA THR A 197 10.79 38.69 6.75
C THR A 197 9.43 38.90 6.12
N ASN A 198 8.45 39.19 6.98
CA ASN A 198 7.26 39.95 6.61
C ASN A 198 7.48 41.36 7.14
N ASP A 199 8.26 42.14 6.41
CA ASP A 199 8.27 43.60 6.44
C ASP A 199 8.56 44.04 5.00
N GLU A 200 7.49 44.34 4.25
CA GLU A 200 7.34 45.51 3.36
C GLU A 200 5.90 45.60 2.82
#